data_AF-A0AAP8GMI8-F1
#
_entry.id   AF-A0AAP8GMI8-F1
#
_cell.length_a   1.000
_cell.length_b   1.000
_cell.length_c   1.000
_cell.angle_alpha   90.00
_cell.angle_beta   90.00
_cell.angle_gamma   90.00
#
_symmetry.space_group_name_H-M   'P 1'
#
loop_
_entity.id
_entity.type
_entity.pdbx_description
1 polymer ?
#
loop_
_entity_poly.entity_id
_entity_poly.type
_entity_poly.pdbx_seq_one_letter_code
_entity_poly.pdbx_strand_id
1 'polypeptide(L)'
;MQGYKEFLESLQKMTDVRLNIAILLTCLAAIILSSPDHFILDPVPKLIPQSLILITSIRLVFSVINTIHTMISKKIEKQKLEAQALIEKQNKEREKELLKDKISSSIDELDVFQLYIIKKLIGKNNASHAKGATLFSLCNLNITYVVATGERSQSVALTSIAKDILEKKFNNDISQLEKNAATRAFNAMAEKEISSFKLLLEKDVTKTTWTDRSGRLHYSPSEYIFRNFSDSIIFEQPQKGYEYTLNSNLRSILEKY
;
A
#
# COMPACT_ATOMS: atom_id res chain seq x y z
N MET A 1 35.17 -29.27 19.66
CA MET A 1 33.85 -29.23 18.98
C MET A 1 33.88 -29.69 17.52
N GLN A 2 34.99 -29.56 16.78
CA GLN A 2 35.12 -30.03 15.38
C GLN A 2 34.92 -31.55 15.21
N GLY A 3 35.58 -32.38 16.03
CA GLY A 3 35.51 -33.84 15.89
C GLY A 3 34.11 -34.45 16.12
N TYR A 4 33.26 -33.81 16.92
CA TYR A 4 31.88 -34.26 17.12
C TYR A 4 31.03 -34.01 15.87
N LYS A 5 31.28 -32.90 15.16
CA LYS A 5 30.58 -32.53 13.93
C LYS A 5 30.96 -33.45 12.76
N GLU A 6 32.25 -33.77 12.63
CA GLU A 6 32.76 -34.71 11.61
C GLU A 6 32.30 -36.15 11.86
N PHE A 7 32.24 -36.59 13.12
CA PHE A 7 31.72 -37.90 13.50
C PHE A 7 30.21 -38.02 13.19
N LEU A 8 29.44 -36.98 13.49
CA LEU A 8 28.02 -36.91 13.14
C LEU A 8 27.79 -36.87 11.63
N GLU A 9 28.58 -36.12 10.86
CA GLU A 9 28.51 -36.09 9.39
C GLU A 9 28.86 -37.45 8.76
N SER A 10 29.84 -38.17 9.32
CA SER A 10 30.22 -39.53 8.89
C SER A 10 29.11 -40.54 9.16
N LEU A 11 28.48 -40.49 10.34
CA LEU A 11 27.31 -41.29 10.68
C LEU A 11 26.10 -40.95 9.80
N GLN A 12 25.90 -39.67 9.49
CA GLN A 12 24.81 -39.18 8.65
C GLN A 12 24.97 -39.60 7.19
N LYS A 13 26.19 -39.64 6.63
CA LYS A 13 26.47 -40.14 5.28
C LYS A 13 26.20 -41.65 5.09
N MET A 14 26.10 -42.43 6.17
CA MET A 14 25.85 -43.89 6.14
C MET A 14 24.41 -44.28 6.53
N THR A 15 23.46 -43.35 6.46
CA THR A 15 22.05 -43.56 6.86
C THR A 15 21.18 -44.19 5.78
N ASP A 16 21.62 -45.28 5.16
CA ASP A 16 20.63 -46.19 4.57
C ASP A 16 20.06 -47.06 5.69
N VAL A 17 18.97 -46.58 6.29
CA VAL A 17 18.30 -47.21 7.44
C VAL A 17 17.90 -48.66 7.10
N ARG A 18 17.53 -48.90 5.83
CA ARG A 18 17.16 -50.25 5.35
C ARG A 18 18.36 -51.19 5.34
N LEU A 19 19.52 -50.70 4.91
CA LEU A 19 20.77 -51.46 4.92
C LEU A 19 21.24 -51.78 6.35
N ASN A 20 21.18 -50.80 7.27
CA ASN A 20 21.59 -51.04 8.66
C ASN A 20 20.66 -52.02 9.39
N ILE A 21 19.34 -52.01 9.10
CA ILE A 21 18.40 -53.03 9.61
C ILE A 21 18.71 -54.40 9.01
N ALA A 22 19.00 -54.48 7.70
CA ALA A 22 19.35 -55.72 7.04
C ALA A 22 20.63 -56.36 7.61
N ILE A 23 21.68 -55.55 7.85
CA ILE A 23 22.93 -56.00 8.49
C ILE A 23 22.68 -56.49 9.92
N LEU A 24 21.89 -55.75 10.72
CA LEU A 24 21.56 -56.14 12.09
C LEU A 24 20.84 -57.49 12.13
N LEU A 25 19.82 -57.68 11.28
CA LEU A 25 19.05 -58.91 11.19
C LEU A 25 19.88 -60.10 10.69
N THR A 26 20.74 -59.89 9.70
CA THR A 26 21.64 -60.96 9.19
C THR A 26 22.71 -61.33 10.21
N CYS A 27 23.30 -60.37 10.94
CA CYS A 27 24.26 -60.67 12.00
C CYS A 27 23.59 -61.38 13.19
N LEU A 28 22.38 -60.99 13.59
CA LEU A 28 21.61 -61.68 14.63
C LEU A 28 21.25 -63.11 14.21
N ALA A 29 20.78 -63.30 12.98
CA ALA A 29 20.49 -64.62 12.43
C ALA A 29 21.74 -65.50 12.37
N ALA A 30 22.89 -64.95 11.96
CA ALA A 30 24.16 -65.67 11.92
C ALA A 30 24.64 -66.10 13.33
N ILE A 31 24.40 -65.29 14.35
CA ILE A 31 24.72 -65.64 15.75
C ILE A 31 23.75 -66.71 16.28
N ILE A 32 22.45 -66.58 16.02
CA ILE A 32 21.42 -67.52 16.51
C ILE A 32 21.52 -68.89 15.81
N LEU A 33 21.83 -68.91 14.51
CA LEU A 33 22.00 -70.12 13.72
C LEU A 33 23.38 -70.78 13.90
N SER A 34 24.33 -70.11 14.58
CA SER A 34 25.62 -70.72 14.92
C SER A 34 25.44 -71.70 16.08
N SER A 35 25.48 -73.01 15.79
CA SER A 35 25.47 -74.06 16.83
C SER A 35 26.71 -73.98 17.70
N PRO A 36 26.61 -74.24 19.02
CA PRO A 36 27.77 -74.19 19.94
C PRO A 36 28.90 -75.14 19.54
N ASP A 37 28.58 -76.23 18.85
CA ASP A 37 29.48 -77.37 18.68
C ASP A 37 30.19 -77.47 17.33
N HIS A 38 30.04 -76.50 16.41
CA HIS A 38 30.62 -76.58 15.04
C HIS A 38 31.52 -75.41 14.63
N PHE A 39 32.00 -74.59 15.56
CA PHE A 39 32.96 -73.51 15.25
C PHE A 39 34.16 -73.55 16.20
N ILE A 40 35.17 -74.35 15.87
CA ILE A 40 36.56 -74.03 16.22
C ILE A 40 37.02 -73.02 15.17
N LEU A 41 36.63 -71.76 15.35
CA LEU A 41 37.45 -70.67 14.87
C LEU A 41 37.83 -69.84 16.09
N ASP A 42 39.07 -69.37 16.06
CA ASP A 42 39.68 -68.34 16.93
C ASP A 42 38.66 -67.27 17.38
N PRO A 43 38.91 -66.47 18.42
CA PRO A 43 37.98 -65.42 18.88
C PRO A 43 37.61 -64.35 17.81
N VAL A 44 38.31 -64.30 16.68
CA VAL A 44 38.24 -63.28 15.63
C VAL A 44 36.91 -63.27 14.82
N PRO A 45 36.34 -64.38 14.33
CA PRO A 45 35.13 -64.37 13.51
C PRO A 45 33.83 -64.22 14.32
N LYS A 46 33.83 -64.43 15.64
CA LYS A 46 32.69 -64.03 16.51
C LYS A 46 32.69 -62.54 16.81
N LEU A 47 33.89 -61.93 16.85
CA LEU A 47 34.07 -60.49 17.09
C LEU A 47 33.52 -59.63 15.94
N ILE A 48 33.57 -60.12 14.69
CA ILE A 48 33.15 -59.38 13.49
C ILE A 48 31.62 -59.13 13.48
N PRO A 49 30.74 -60.15 13.62
CA PRO A 49 29.29 -59.93 13.74
C PRO A 49 28.90 -59.08 14.94
N GLN A 50 29.55 -59.26 16.09
CA GLN A 50 29.27 -58.49 17.30
C GLN A 50 29.62 -57.00 17.13
N SER A 51 30.77 -56.71 16.50
CA SER A 51 31.18 -55.33 16.19
C SER A 51 30.23 -54.68 15.18
N LEU A 52 29.78 -55.43 14.17
CA LEU A 52 28.79 -54.96 13.19
C LEU A 52 27.43 -54.66 13.85
N ILE A 53 26.96 -55.50 14.77
CA ILE A 53 25.74 -55.26 15.56
C ILE A 53 25.87 -53.99 16.38
N LEU A 54 27.00 -53.78 17.07
CA LEU A 54 27.24 -52.57 17.86
C LEU A 54 27.21 -51.30 16.99
N ILE A 55 27.95 -51.30 15.87
CA ILE A 55 28.03 -50.15 14.95
C ILE A 55 26.67 -49.85 14.33
N THR A 56 25.92 -50.87 13.90
CA THR A 56 24.58 -50.69 13.31
C THR A 56 23.54 -50.23 14.33
N SER A 57 23.62 -50.69 15.57
CA SER A 57 22.75 -50.24 16.68
C SER A 57 22.96 -48.75 16.98
N ILE A 58 24.22 -48.30 17.05
CA ILE A 58 24.56 -46.89 17.23
C ILE A 58 24.01 -46.05 16.07
N ARG A 59 24.18 -46.51 14.82
CA ARG A 59 23.65 -45.83 13.62
C ARG A 59 22.13 -45.71 13.63
N LEU A 60 21.41 -46.75 14.07
CA LEU A 60 19.95 -46.75 14.20
C LEU A 60 19.46 -45.73 15.23
N VAL A 61 20.11 -45.67 16.41
CA VAL A 61 19.78 -44.65 17.43
C VAL A 61 19.99 -43.24 16.90
N PHE A 62 21.11 -42.98 16.22
CA PHE A 62 21.37 -41.69 15.58
C PHE A 62 20.35 -41.34 14.49
N SER A 63 19.91 -42.32 13.70
CA SER A 63 18.87 -42.13 12.68
C SER A 63 17.53 -41.72 13.30
N VAL A 64 17.13 -42.35 14.41
CA VAL A 64 15.90 -42.00 15.14
C VAL A 64 16.00 -40.58 15.70
N ILE A 65 17.13 -40.23 16.34
CA ILE A 65 17.36 -38.88 16.87
C ILE A 65 17.29 -37.83 15.76
N ASN A 66 17.91 -38.09 14.61
CA ASN A 66 17.90 -37.15 13.47
C ASN A 66 16.50 -37.01 12.86
N THR A 67 15.72 -38.10 12.83
CA THR A 67 14.32 -38.08 12.35
C THR A 67 13.45 -37.25 13.29
N ILE A 68 13.59 -37.41 14.60
CA ILE A 68 12.88 -36.60 15.60
C ILE A 68 13.30 -35.13 15.49
N HIS A 69 14.61 -34.86 15.39
CA HIS A 69 15.13 -33.51 15.27
C HIS A 69 14.61 -32.81 14.00
N THR A 70 14.62 -33.48 12.86
CA THR A 70 14.09 -32.93 11.60
C THR A 70 12.58 -32.68 11.67
N MET A 71 11.80 -33.55 12.32
CA MET A 71 10.37 -33.31 12.54
C MET A 71 10.12 -32.08 13.43
N ILE A 72 10.86 -31.94 14.53
CA ILE A 72 10.74 -30.79 15.45
C ILE A 72 11.16 -29.50 14.74
N SER A 73 12.29 -29.51 14.04
CA SER A 73 12.80 -28.36 13.29
C SER A 73 11.80 -27.90 12.21
N LYS A 74 11.22 -28.82 11.44
CA LYS A 74 10.16 -28.51 10.48
C LYS A 74 8.93 -27.89 11.15
N LYS A 75 8.53 -28.38 12.32
CA LYS A 75 7.38 -27.84 13.06
C LYS A 75 7.65 -26.42 13.57
N ILE A 76 8.83 -26.16 14.11
CA ILE A 76 9.25 -24.83 14.58
C ILE A 76 9.34 -23.85 13.41
N GLU A 77 9.92 -24.27 12.28
CA GLU A 77 10.03 -23.45 11.07
C GLU A 77 8.65 -23.09 10.51
N LYS A 78 7.73 -24.05 10.44
CA LYS A 78 6.34 -23.80 10.04
C LYS A 78 5.65 -22.78 10.95
N GLN A 79 5.79 -22.91 12.27
CA GLN A 79 5.22 -21.97 13.23
C GLN A 79 5.82 -20.56 13.09
N LYS A 80 7.13 -20.45 12.84
CA LYS A 80 7.78 -19.15 12.59
C LYS A 80 7.26 -18.48 11.33
N LEU A 81 7.08 -19.24 10.24
CA LEU A 81 6.51 -18.73 8.99
C LEU A 81 5.06 -18.26 9.17
N GLU A 82 4.23 -19.04 9.87
CA GLU A 82 2.85 -18.65 10.18
C GLU A 82 2.79 -17.38 11.05
N ALA A 83 3.65 -17.27 12.06
CA ALA A 83 3.75 -16.08 12.90
C ALA A 83 4.22 -14.85 12.11
N GLN A 84 5.21 -15.00 11.21
CA GLN A 84 5.67 -13.93 10.33
C GLN A 84 4.58 -13.47 9.37
N ALA A 85 3.83 -14.40 8.77
CA ALA A 85 2.72 -14.07 7.88
C ALA A 85 1.61 -13.31 8.61
N LEU A 86 1.33 -13.66 9.87
CA LEU A 86 0.36 -12.93 10.70
C LEU A 86 0.83 -11.51 11.01
N ILE A 87 2.10 -11.34 11.39
CA ILE A 87 2.70 -10.02 11.65
C ILE A 87 2.69 -9.15 10.39
N GLU A 88 3.05 -9.71 9.23
CA GLU A 88 3.04 -8.99 7.97
C GLU A 88 1.62 -8.53 7.59
N LYS A 89 0.63 -9.41 7.79
CA LYS A 89 -0.78 -9.08 7.55
C LYS A 89 -1.25 -7.94 8.47
N GLN A 90 -0.94 -8.01 9.77
CA GLN A 90 -1.28 -6.95 10.73
C GLN A 90 -0.58 -5.62 10.40
N ASN A 91 0.68 -5.66 9.98
CA ASN A 91 1.41 -4.46 9.58
C ASN A 91 0.78 -3.82 8.34
N LYS A 92 0.42 -4.62 7.32
CA LYS A 92 -0.27 -4.13 6.11
C LYS A 92 -1.63 -3.52 6.44
N GLU A 93 -2.39 -4.13 7.35
CA GLU A 93 -3.67 -3.57 7.82
C GLU A 93 -3.46 -2.24 8.54
N ARG A 94 -2.46 -2.15 9.43
CA ARG A 94 -2.11 -0.92 10.14
C ARG A 94 -1.66 0.19 9.19
N GLU A 95 -0.80 -0.11 8.23
CA GLU A 95 -0.35 0.84 7.21
C GLU A 95 -1.52 1.37 6.38
N LYS A 96 -2.48 0.51 6.04
CA LYS A 96 -3.69 0.90 5.31
C LYS A 96 -4.58 1.84 6.12
N GLU A 97 -4.75 1.59 7.43
CA GLU A 97 -5.50 2.50 8.30
C GLU A 97 -4.79 3.85 8.43
N LEU A 98 -3.48 3.84 8.64
CA LEU A 98 -2.66 5.05 8.76
C LEU A 98 -2.72 5.90 7.47
N LEU A 99 -2.71 5.25 6.31
CA LEU A 99 -2.92 5.89 5.01
C LEU A 99 -4.33 6.49 4.89
N LYS A 100 -5.36 5.76 5.33
CA LYS A 100 -6.75 6.23 5.31
C LYS A 100 -6.93 7.48 6.17
N ASP A 101 -6.37 7.49 7.37
CA ASP A 101 -6.44 8.65 8.27
C ASP A 101 -5.71 9.86 7.69
N LYS A 102 -4.53 9.63 7.10
CA LYS A 102 -3.77 10.69 6.42
C LYS A 102 -4.56 11.27 5.25
N ILE A 103 -5.13 10.44 4.38
CA ILE A 103 -5.95 10.89 3.25
C ILE A 103 -7.19 11.63 3.75
N SER A 104 -7.86 11.13 4.80
CA SER A 104 -9.03 11.79 5.39
C SER A 104 -8.70 13.19 5.89
N SER A 105 -7.58 13.34 6.60
CA SER A 105 -7.10 14.64 7.07
C SER A 105 -6.78 15.58 5.88
N SER A 106 -6.07 15.07 4.87
CA SER A 106 -5.75 15.84 3.67
C SER A 106 -6.98 16.31 2.90
N ILE A 107 -8.06 15.52 2.86
CA ILE A 107 -9.34 15.90 2.23
C ILE A 107 -9.96 17.12 2.95
N ASP A 108 -9.88 17.18 4.28
CA ASP A 108 -10.43 18.30 5.07
C ASP A 108 -9.70 19.63 4.79
N GLU A 109 -8.44 19.54 4.36
CA GLU A 109 -7.53 20.67 4.15
C GLU A 109 -7.41 21.12 2.69
N LEU A 110 -8.05 20.44 1.74
CA LEU A 110 -7.94 20.78 0.31
C LEU A 110 -8.26 22.25 0.01
N ASP A 111 -7.51 22.82 -0.92
CA ASP A 111 -7.73 24.18 -1.38
C ASP A 111 -8.85 24.29 -2.43
N VAL A 112 -9.17 25.53 -2.83
CA VAL A 112 -10.26 25.83 -3.77
C VAL A 112 -10.03 25.27 -5.19
N PHE A 113 -8.78 25.05 -5.59
CA PHE A 113 -8.41 24.50 -6.91
C PHE A 113 -8.44 22.97 -6.88
N GLN A 114 -7.95 22.37 -5.79
CA GLN A 114 -7.98 20.94 -5.57
C GLN A 114 -9.42 20.43 -5.48
N LEU A 115 -10.26 21.10 -4.70
CA LEU A 115 -11.69 20.74 -4.58
C LEU A 115 -12.43 20.84 -5.92
N TYR A 116 -12.01 21.73 -6.83
CA TYR A 116 -12.61 21.82 -8.16
C TYR A 116 -12.34 20.57 -8.99
N ILE A 117 -11.14 19.99 -8.88
CA ILE A 117 -10.82 18.69 -9.49
C ILE A 117 -11.61 17.57 -8.82
N ILE A 118 -11.66 17.53 -7.49
CA ILE A 118 -12.41 16.50 -6.75
C ILE A 118 -13.89 16.51 -7.13
N LYS A 119 -14.53 17.69 -7.19
CA LYS A 119 -15.92 17.85 -7.62
C LYS A 119 -16.18 17.27 -9.00
N LYS A 120 -15.23 17.43 -9.93
CA LYS A 120 -15.33 16.89 -11.29
C LYS A 120 -15.18 15.36 -11.35
N LEU A 121 -14.50 14.76 -10.37
CA LEU A 121 -14.24 13.32 -10.29
C LEU A 121 -15.29 12.54 -9.48
N ILE A 122 -15.97 13.18 -8.54
CA ILE A 122 -17.06 12.56 -7.79
C ILE A 122 -18.11 12.00 -8.76
N GLY A 123 -18.49 10.74 -8.56
CA GLY A 123 -19.46 10.04 -9.41
C GLY A 123 -18.95 9.65 -10.80
N LYS A 124 -17.66 9.85 -11.12
CA LYS A 124 -17.06 9.47 -12.41
C LYS A 124 -15.94 8.45 -12.25
N ASN A 125 -15.69 7.68 -13.31
CA ASN A 125 -14.58 6.73 -13.35
C ASN A 125 -13.23 7.45 -13.49
N ASN A 126 -13.15 8.44 -14.38
CA ASN A 126 -12.01 9.33 -14.55
C ASN A 126 -12.46 10.65 -15.19
N ALA A 127 -11.59 11.65 -15.16
CA ALA A 127 -11.76 12.89 -15.91
C ALA A 127 -10.40 13.39 -16.42
N SER A 128 -10.41 14.07 -17.57
CA SER A 128 -9.21 14.71 -18.12
C SER A 128 -9.02 16.09 -17.50
N HIS A 129 -7.80 16.35 -17.01
CA HIS A 129 -7.40 17.62 -16.42
C HIS A 129 -6.06 18.08 -16.99
N ALA A 130 -5.87 19.39 -17.11
CA ALA A 130 -4.58 19.94 -17.52
C ALA A 130 -3.49 19.56 -16.51
N LYS A 131 -2.28 19.31 -17.00
CA LYS A 131 -1.13 19.08 -16.12
C LYS A 131 -0.82 20.36 -15.34
N GLY A 132 -0.55 20.23 -14.05
CA GLY A 132 -0.24 21.37 -13.20
C GLY A 132 0.01 21.00 -11.74
N ALA A 133 0.39 22.01 -10.94
CA ALA A 133 0.74 21.84 -9.54
C ALA A 133 -0.40 21.26 -8.70
N THR A 134 -1.64 21.72 -8.93
CA THR A 134 -2.84 21.23 -8.21
C THR A 134 -3.03 19.73 -8.39
N LEU A 135 -2.92 19.24 -9.63
CA LEU A 135 -3.08 17.82 -9.94
C LEU A 135 -1.92 17.00 -9.36
N PHE A 136 -0.69 17.49 -9.51
CA PHE A 136 0.49 16.85 -8.93
C PHE A 136 0.38 16.72 -7.40
N SER A 137 -0.12 17.77 -6.73
CA SER A 137 -0.36 17.77 -5.29
C SER A 137 -1.39 16.70 -4.88
N LEU A 138 -2.53 16.60 -5.59
CA LEU A 138 -3.55 15.58 -5.33
C LEU A 138 -3.03 14.14 -5.49
N CYS A 139 -2.16 13.91 -6.48
CA CYS A 139 -1.49 12.63 -6.66
C CYS A 139 -0.52 12.32 -5.50
N ASN A 140 0.28 13.29 -5.07
CA ASN A 140 1.20 13.13 -3.94
C ASN A 140 0.47 12.87 -2.61
N LEU A 141 -0.73 13.41 -2.45
CA LEU A 141 -1.60 13.15 -1.30
C LEU A 141 -2.29 11.78 -1.35
N ASN A 142 -2.06 10.97 -2.39
CA ASN A 142 -2.74 9.69 -2.64
C ASN A 142 -4.28 9.81 -2.74
N ILE A 143 -4.78 11.00 -3.10
CA ILE A 143 -6.22 11.23 -3.29
C ILE A 143 -6.63 10.84 -4.71
N THR A 144 -5.77 11.14 -5.68
CA THR A 144 -5.98 10.77 -7.09
C THR A 144 -4.83 9.90 -7.62
N TYR A 145 -5.10 9.13 -8.67
CA TYR A 145 -4.07 8.45 -9.44
C TYR A 145 -4.26 8.70 -10.94
N VAL A 146 -3.17 8.58 -11.70
CA VAL A 146 -3.15 8.82 -13.14
C VAL A 146 -3.55 7.54 -13.88
N VAL A 147 -4.57 7.64 -14.74
CA VAL A 147 -5.07 6.54 -15.58
C VAL A 147 -4.39 6.56 -16.96
N ALA A 148 -4.28 7.75 -17.56
CA ALA A 148 -3.65 7.93 -18.86
C ALA A 148 -2.99 9.32 -18.94
N THR A 149 -1.86 9.40 -19.62
CA THR A 149 -1.13 10.66 -19.79
C THR A 149 -1.12 11.08 -21.26
N GLY A 150 -1.68 12.26 -21.54
CA GLY A 150 -1.51 12.94 -22.82
C GLY A 150 -0.39 13.99 -22.76
N GLU A 151 -0.20 14.75 -23.83
CA GLU A 151 0.85 15.77 -23.91
C GLU A 151 0.57 16.94 -22.95
N ARG A 152 -0.62 17.53 -23.02
CA ARG A 152 -1.04 18.70 -22.22
C ARG A 152 -1.97 18.37 -21.04
N SER A 153 -2.58 17.19 -21.04
CA SER A 153 -3.54 16.77 -20.01
C SER A 153 -3.28 15.34 -19.51
N GLN A 154 -3.84 15.02 -18.35
CA GLN A 154 -3.84 13.68 -17.76
C GLN A 154 -5.27 13.28 -17.42
N SER A 155 -5.63 12.03 -17.75
CA SER A 155 -6.83 11.38 -17.23
C SER A 155 -6.53 10.88 -15.83
N VAL A 156 -7.30 11.33 -14.86
CA VAL A 156 -7.11 11.00 -13.44
C VAL A 156 -8.40 10.49 -12.82
N ALA A 157 -8.25 9.68 -11.78
CA ALA A 157 -9.33 9.08 -11.04
C ALA A 157 -9.07 9.18 -9.54
N LEU A 158 -10.13 9.15 -8.73
CA LEU A 158 -10.02 9.05 -7.27
C LEU A 158 -9.47 7.67 -6.89
N THR A 159 -8.55 7.62 -5.93
CA THR A 159 -8.13 6.34 -5.34
C THR A 159 -9.30 5.67 -4.64
N SER A 160 -9.25 4.34 -4.48
CA SER A 160 -10.32 3.60 -3.81
C SER A 160 -10.54 4.09 -2.38
N ILE A 161 -9.47 4.45 -1.66
CA ILE A 161 -9.53 4.98 -0.30
C ILE A 161 -10.19 6.37 -0.29
N ALA A 162 -9.78 7.28 -1.18
CA ALA A 162 -10.37 8.61 -1.26
C ALA A 162 -11.86 8.56 -1.63
N LYS A 163 -12.23 7.68 -2.57
CA LYS A 163 -13.63 7.45 -2.93
C LYS A 163 -14.45 6.96 -1.74
N ASP A 164 -13.93 5.97 -1.00
CA ASP A 164 -14.57 5.45 0.21
C ASP A 164 -14.79 6.54 1.28
N ILE A 165 -13.81 7.44 1.46
CA ILE A 165 -13.90 8.55 2.42
C ILE A 165 -14.95 9.57 1.97
N LEU A 166 -14.92 9.99 0.71
CA LEU A 166 -15.89 10.94 0.15
C LEU A 166 -17.33 10.40 0.23
N GLU A 167 -17.52 9.11 -0.05
CA GLU A 167 -18.82 8.45 0.07
C GLU A 167 -19.28 8.34 1.53
N LYS A 168 -18.43 7.83 2.44
CA LYS A 168 -18.85 7.52 3.82
C LYS A 168 -18.92 8.74 4.74
N LYS A 169 -17.97 9.67 4.62
CA LYS A 169 -17.87 10.85 5.51
C LYS A 169 -18.68 12.03 5.00
N PHE A 170 -18.74 12.20 3.68
CA PHE A 170 -19.34 13.38 3.05
C PHE A 170 -20.59 13.06 2.22
N ASN A 171 -20.97 11.78 2.06
CA ASN A 171 -22.06 11.38 1.18
C ASN A 171 -21.93 11.96 -0.24
N ASN A 172 -20.69 12.08 -0.74
CA ASN A 172 -20.34 12.77 -1.99
C ASN A 172 -20.77 14.26 -2.07
N ASP A 173 -21.26 14.86 -0.98
CA ASP A 173 -21.55 16.28 -0.87
C ASP A 173 -20.39 17.01 -0.20
N ILE A 174 -19.59 17.70 -1.00
CA ILE A 174 -18.43 18.45 -0.54
C ILE A 174 -18.74 19.91 -0.18
N SER A 175 -20.01 20.31 -0.08
CA SER A 175 -20.41 21.71 0.15
C SER A 175 -19.75 22.32 1.40
N GLN A 176 -19.58 21.54 2.48
CA GLN A 176 -18.89 22.03 3.68
C GLN A 176 -17.38 22.21 3.45
N LEU A 177 -16.74 21.32 2.69
CA LEU A 177 -15.33 21.45 2.32
C LEU A 177 -15.12 22.69 1.44
N GLU A 178 -16.02 22.95 0.48
CA GLU A 178 -16.01 24.14 -0.36
C GLU A 178 -16.04 25.42 0.49
N LYS A 179 -16.94 25.49 1.49
CA LYS A 179 -17.04 26.64 2.40
C LYS A 179 -15.78 26.83 3.23
N ASN A 180 -15.21 25.75 3.77
CA ASN A 180 -13.98 25.81 4.56
C ASN A 180 -12.79 26.27 3.71
N ALA A 181 -12.63 25.72 2.50
CA ALA A 181 -11.58 26.10 1.58
C ALA A 181 -11.72 27.56 1.11
N ALA A 182 -12.94 28.00 0.78
CA ALA A 182 -13.20 29.39 0.41
C ALA A 182 -12.90 30.36 1.55
N THR A 183 -13.25 30.00 2.79
CA THR A 183 -12.91 30.82 3.98
C THR A 183 -11.40 30.96 4.12
N ARG A 184 -10.64 29.86 3.99
CA ARG A 184 -9.17 29.91 4.01
C ARG A 184 -8.61 30.77 2.87
N ALA A 185 -9.16 30.63 1.66
CA ALA A 185 -8.73 31.39 0.49
C ALA A 185 -8.97 32.90 0.68
N PHE A 186 -10.19 33.31 1.06
CA PHE A 186 -10.50 34.73 1.26
C PHE A 186 -9.71 35.35 2.42
N ASN A 187 -9.45 34.61 3.50
CA ASN A 187 -8.57 35.08 4.57
C ASN A 187 -7.13 35.33 4.12
N ALA A 188 -6.64 34.59 3.12
CA ALA A 188 -5.27 34.69 2.62
C ALA A 188 -5.11 35.76 1.51
N MET A 189 -6.20 36.29 0.98
CA MET A 189 -6.18 37.26 -0.11
C MET A 189 -5.86 38.68 0.38
N ALA A 190 -5.26 39.47 -0.50
CA ALA A 190 -5.08 40.90 -0.26
C ALA A 190 -6.43 41.64 -0.34
N GLU A 191 -6.55 42.77 0.37
CA GLU A 191 -7.78 43.59 0.39
C GLU A 191 -8.27 43.98 -1.00
N LYS A 192 -7.35 44.28 -1.93
CA LYS A 192 -7.67 44.61 -3.33
C LYS A 192 -8.29 43.41 -4.08
N GLU A 193 -7.85 42.19 -3.78
CA GLU A 193 -8.39 40.97 -4.38
C GLU A 193 -9.80 40.69 -3.85
N ILE A 194 -9.98 40.75 -2.52
CA ILE A 194 -11.29 40.61 -1.86
C ILE A 194 -12.28 41.65 -2.41
N SER A 195 -11.85 42.91 -2.53
CA SER A 195 -12.68 43.99 -3.09
C SER A 195 -13.15 43.68 -4.51
N SER A 196 -12.33 42.99 -5.31
CA SER A 196 -12.74 42.56 -6.65
C SER A 196 -13.80 41.47 -6.59
N PHE A 197 -13.68 40.50 -5.66
CA PHE A 197 -14.70 39.46 -5.47
C PHE A 197 -16.02 40.02 -4.95
N LYS A 198 -16.02 41.06 -4.10
CA LYS A 198 -17.25 41.72 -3.61
C LYS A 198 -18.16 42.22 -4.72
N LEU A 199 -17.62 42.57 -5.89
CA LEU A 199 -18.42 42.95 -7.07
C LEU A 199 -19.42 41.85 -7.49
N LEU A 200 -19.11 40.58 -7.18
CA LEU A 200 -19.98 39.43 -7.46
C LEU A 200 -21.15 39.31 -6.47
N LEU A 201 -21.14 40.03 -5.35
CA LEU A 201 -22.28 40.09 -4.44
C LEU A 201 -23.36 41.05 -4.96
N GLU A 202 -22.96 42.05 -5.73
CA GLU A 202 -23.85 43.07 -6.29
C GLU A 202 -24.57 42.60 -7.55
N LYS A 203 -23.93 41.72 -8.33
CA LYS A 203 -24.43 41.25 -9.62
C LYS A 203 -24.29 39.73 -9.70
N ASP A 204 -25.35 39.07 -10.14
CA ASP A 204 -25.33 37.62 -10.33
C ASP A 204 -24.22 37.17 -11.29
N VAL A 205 -23.97 37.93 -12.35
CA VAL A 205 -22.88 37.69 -13.31
C VAL A 205 -22.03 38.94 -13.47
N THR A 206 -20.71 38.80 -13.31
CA THR A 206 -19.76 39.87 -13.59
C THR A 206 -18.96 39.56 -14.84
N LYS A 207 -19.07 40.43 -15.84
CA LYS A 207 -18.26 40.40 -17.05
C LYS A 207 -17.03 41.28 -16.88
N THR A 208 -15.84 40.71 -17.07
CA THR A 208 -14.57 41.44 -16.91
C THR A 208 -14.01 42.01 -18.21
N THR A 209 -14.80 41.99 -19.29
CA THR A 209 -14.43 42.59 -20.57
C THR A 209 -15.57 43.34 -21.23
N TRP A 210 -15.22 44.35 -22.02
CA TRP A 210 -16.17 45.05 -22.89
C TRP A 210 -15.50 45.47 -24.19
N THR A 211 -16.30 45.67 -25.22
CA THR A 211 -15.83 46.17 -26.51
C THR A 211 -16.26 47.62 -26.65
N ASP A 212 -15.33 48.51 -27.03
CA ASP A 212 -15.67 49.91 -27.29
C ASP A 212 -16.32 50.10 -28.68
N ARG A 213 -16.72 51.34 -28.98
CA ARG A 213 -17.31 51.70 -30.29
C ARG A 213 -16.34 51.50 -31.46
N SER A 214 -15.04 51.40 -31.21
CA SER A 214 -14.00 51.13 -32.21
C SER A 214 -13.75 49.63 -32.43
N GLY A 215 -14.46 48.76 -31.72
CA GLY A 215 -14.29 47.31 -31.80
C GLY A 215 -13.12 46.77 -30.97
N ARG A 216 -12.46 47.59 -30.15
CA ARG A 216 -11.33 47.15 -29.30
C ARG A 216 -11.84 46.53 -28.00
N LEU A 217 -11.23 45.42 -27.62
CA LEU A 217 -11.51 44.70 -26.37
C LEU A 217 -10.73 45.35 -25.21
N HIS A 218 -11.45 45.64 -24.14
CA HIS A 218 -10.91 46.19 -22.90
C HIS A 218 -11.18 45.24 -21.74
N TYR A 219 -10.31 45.30 -20.72
CA TYR A 219 -10.34 44.43 -19.56
C TYR A 219 -10.58 45.25 -18.29
N SER A 220 -11.44 44.76 -17.40
CA SER A 220 -11.64 45.37 -16.09
C SER A 220 -10.43 45.10 -15.20
N PRO A 221 -10.19 45.94 -14.17
CA PRO A 221 -9.14 45.67 -13.18
C PRO A 221 -9.28 44.31 -12.48
N SER A 222 -10.50 43.76 -12.40
CA SER A 222 -10.79 42.46 -11.81
C SER A 222 -10.48 41.27 -12.71
N GLU A 223 -10.20 41.46 -14.01
CA GLU A 223 -10.00 40.35 -14.95
C GLU A 223 -8.86 39.43 -14.53
N TYR A 224 -7.69 39.99 -14.24
CA TYR A 224 -6.51 39.20 -13.90
C TYR A 224 -6.74 38.37 -12.63
N ILE A 225 -7.41 38.96 -11.64
CA ILE A 225 -7.74 38.28 -10.37
C ILE A 225 -8.69 37.12 -10.66
N PHE A 226 -9.80 37.38 -11.35
CA PHE A 226 -10.79 36.32 -11.63
C PHE A 226 -10.22 35.22 -12.51
N ARG A 227 -9.39 35.56 -13.50
CA ARG A 227 -8.72 34.60 -14.36
C ARG A 227 -7.82 33.64 -13.57
N ASN A 228 -7.10 34.13 -12.56
CA ASN A 228 -6.24 33.29 -11.72
C ASN A 228 -7.03 32.29 -10.88
N PHE A 229 -8.30 32.58 -10.57
CA PHE A 229 -9.20 31.68 -9.85
C PHE A 229 -10.20 30.95 -10.76
N SER A 230 -10.04 31.04 -12.08
CA SER A 230 -10.99 30.48 -13.06
C SER A 230 -11.22 28.98 -12.89
N ASP A 231 -10.15 28.22 -12.64
CA ASP A 231 -10.20 26.78 -12.37
C ASP A 231 -10.34 26.44 -10.88
N SER A 232 -11.23 27.12 -10.17
CA SER A 232 -11.51 26.89 -8.75
C SER A 232 -13.00 26.75 -8.44
N ILE A 233 -13.32 26.29 -7.22
CA ILE A 233 -14.70 26.20 -6.72
C ILE A 233 -15.33 27.54 -6.39
N ILE A 234 -14.55 28.64 -6.44
CA ILE A 234 -15.06 30.00 -6.15
C ILE A 234 -16.15 30.38 -7.16
N PHE A 235 -15.99 29.97 -8.42
CA PHE A 235 -16.93 30.28 -9.48
C PHE A 235 -17.81 29.09 -9.83
N GLU A 236 -19.02 29.38 -10.33
CA GLU A 236 -19.84 28.40 -11.02
C GLU A 236 -19.19 27.98 -12.35
N GLN A 237 -19.45 26.72 -12.72
CA GLN A 237 -18.77 26.06 -13.83
C GLN A 237 -19.82 25.38 -14.72
N PRO A 238 -19.67 25.40 -16.06
CA PRO A 238 -18.57 26.02 -16.81
C PRO A 238 -18.71 27.55 -16.94
N GLN A 239 -17.56 28.24 -16.95
CA GLN A 239 -17.50 29.68 -17.23
C GLN A 239 -17.73 30.00 -18.71
N LYS A 240 -18.31 31.17 -19.01
CA LYS A 240 -18.54 31.65 -20.39
C LYS A 240 -17.58 32.79 -20.71
N GLY A 241 -16.39 32.45 -21.21
CA GLY A 241 -15.38 33.45 -21.56
C GLY A 241 -14.95 34.26 -20.34
N TYR A 242 -15.24 35.56 -20.35
CA TYR A 242 -14.89 36.51 -19.27
C TYR A 242 -16.07 36.82 -18.33
N GLU A 243 -17.07 35.93 -18.30
CA GLU A 243 -18.24 36.05 -17.44
C GLU A 243 -18.10 35.10 -16.25
N TYR A 244 -18.09 35.69 -15.06
CA TYR A 244 -17.85 35.00 -13.79
C TYR A 244 -19.08 35.11 -12.91
N THR A 245 -19.51 33.97 -12.38
CA THR A 245 -20.63 33.85 -11.44
C THR A 245 -20.09 33.23 -10.16
N LEU A 246 -20.34 33.87 -9.02
CA LEU A 246 -19.93 33.32 -7.72
C LEU A 246 -20.72 32.04 -7.45
N ASN A 247 -20.04 30.98 -7.01
CA ASN A 247 -20.71 29.77 -6.56
C ASN A 247 -21.68 30.10 -5.42
N SER A 248 -22.96 29.80 -5.61
CA SER A 248 -24.04 30.12 -4.66
C SER A 248 -23.76 29.62 -3.24
N ASN A 249 -23.08 28.48 -3.09
CA ASN A 249 -22.70 27.90 -1.80
C ASN A 249 -21.71 28.77 -1.00
N LEU A 250 -21.04 29.72 -1.65
CA LEU A 250 -19.97 30.53 -1.09
C LEU A 250 -20.37 31.99 -0.87
N ARG A 251 -21.57 32.39 -1.31
CA ARG A 251 -22.07 33.77 -1.17
C ARG A 251 -22.01 34.26 0.27
N SER A 252 -22.56 33.47 1.21
CA SER A 252 -22.55 33.78 2.64
C SER A 252 -21.15 33.79 3.28
N ILE A 253 -20.14 33.21 2.61
CA ILE A 253 -18.75 33.24 3.07
C ILE A 253 -18.12 34.55 2.65
N LEU A 254 -18.28 34.95 1.39
CA LEU A 254 -17.75 36.20 0.86
C LEU A 254 -18.37 37.43 1.54
N GLU A 255 -19.65 37.38 1.91
CA GLU A 255 -20.36 38.46 2.64
C GLU A 255 -19.74 38.81 4.01
N LYS A 256 -18.88 37.95 4.57
CA LYS A 256 -18.23 38.18 5.87
C LYS A 256 -16.98 39.06 5.77
N TYR A 257 -16.50 39.32 4.56
CA TYR A 257 -15.30 40.11 4.29
C TYR A 257 -15.68 41.50 3.81
#